data_AF-A0A523ASY1-F1
#
_entry.id   AF-A0A523ASY1-F1
#
_cell.length_a   1.000
_cell.length_b   1.000
_cell.length_c   1.000
_cell.angle_alpha   90.00
_cell.angle_beta   90.00
_cell.angle_gamma   90.00
#
_symmetry.space_group_name_H-M   'P 1'
#
loop_
_entity.id
_entity.type
_entity.pdbx_description
1 polymer ?
#
loop_
_entity_poly.entity_id
_entity_poly.type
_entity_poly.pdbx_seq_one_letter_code
_entity_poly.pdbx_strand_id
1 'polypeptide(L)'
;GETPPVEMRMRPENPEEIPIPRSTSYRHAVASSILGKEDEPMGWVMHEYDRAPWGTRMRSTFRLPRSLLRVVRESLRRHCLEEMGEFTRFLPPLYRAKV
;
A
#
# COMPACT_ATOMS: atom_id res chain seq x y z
N GLY A 1 -6.07 20.98 -8.42
CA GLY A 1 -7.22 20.29 -9.03
C GLY A 1 -7.24 18.88 -8.48
N GLU A 2 -8.43 18.34 -8.22
CA GLU A 2 -8.59 16.94 -7.83
C GLU A 2 -8.15 16.05 -9.00
N THR A 3 -7.41 14.97 -8.69
CA THR A 3 -7.09 13.93 -9.67
C THR A 3 -8.39 13.23 -10.06
N PRO A 4 -8.65 12.99 -11.36
CA PRO A 4 -9.84 12.27 -11.79
C PRO A 4 -9.86 10.86 -11.19
N PRO A 5 -11.04 10.22 -11.06
CA PRO A 5 -11.12 8.83 -10.63
C PRO A 5 -10.33 7.94 -11.59
N VAL A 6 -9.64 6.94 -11.02
CA VAL A 6 -8.80 6.00 -11.76
C VAL A 6 -9.24 4.59 -11.41
N GLU A 7 -9.47 3.77 -12.43
CA GLU A 7 -9.60 2.32 -12.25
C GLU A 7 -8.19 1.72 -12.17
N MET A 8 -7.91 1.04 -11.06
CA MET A 8 -6.61 0.43 -10.80
C MET A 8 -6.77 -1.07 -10.66
N ARG A 9 -6.13 -1.81 -11.57
CA ARG A 9 -6.08 -3.28 -11.50
C ARG A 9 -4.89 -3.68 -10.62
N MET A 10 -5.16 -4.42 -9.56
CA MET A 10 -4.13 -4.90 -8.62
C MET A 10 -4.09 -6.42 -8.61
N ARG A 11 -2.88 -6.98 -8.58
CA ARG A 11 -2.65 -8.41 -8.38
C ARG A 11 -1.84 -8.61 -7.09
N PRO A 12 -2.28 -9.47 -6.16
CA PRO A 12 -1.47 -9.88 -5.02
C PRO A 12 -0.20 -10.58 -5.51
N GLU A 13 0.94 -10.26 -4.89
CA GLU A 13 2.24 -10.82 -5.25
C GLU A 13 2.92 -11.42 -4.01
N ASN A 14 3.89 -12.32 -4.22
CA ASN A 14 4.79 -12.75 -3.16
C ASN A 14 5.71 -11.57 -2.77
N PRO A 15 5.73 -11.12 -1.50
CA PRO A 15 6.60 -10.02 -1.06
C PRO A 15 8.10 -10.25 -1.32
N GLU A 16 8.54 -11.50 -1.43
CA GLU A 16 9.95 -11.83 -1.71
C GLU A 16 10.32 -11.76 -3.21
N GLU A 17 9.33 -11.67 -4.09
CA GLU A 17 9.54 -11.76 -5.56
C GLU A 17 9.35 -10.43 -6.29
N ILE A 18 8.91 -9.38 -5.58
CA ILE A 18 8.71 -8.05 -6.17
C ILE A 18 9.98 -7.19 -6.10
N PRO A 19 10.12 -6.19 -7.00
CA PRO A 19 11.30 -5.33 -7.04
C PRO A 19 11.29 -4.23 -5.95
N ILE A 20 10.87 -4.55 -4.73
CA ILE A 20 10.97 -3.72 -3.54
C ILE A 20 11.70 -4.54 -2.45
N PRO A 21 12.91 -4.15 -2.03
CA PRO A 21 13.64 -4.90 -1.00
C PRO A 21 12.88 -4.93 0.32
N ARG A 22 12.71 -6.12 0.89
CA ARG A 22 12.07 -6.32 2.19
C ARG A 22 12.95 -5.83 3.34
N SER A 23 12.36 -5.13 4.31
CA SER A 23 13.02 -4.86 5.59
C SER A 23 13.15 -6.12 6.42
N THR A 24 14.26 -6.24 7.10
CA THR A 24 14.41 -7.17 8.23
C THR A 24 13.75 -6.66 9.52
N SER A 25 13.25 -5.41 9.53
CA SER A 25 12.66 -4.74 10.71
C SER A 25 11.17 -5.00 10.92
N TYR A 26 10.51 -5.69 9.99
CA TYR A 26 9.07 -5.95 10.03
C TYR A 26 8.80 -7.44 9.81
N ARG A 27 8.01 -8.04 10.69
CA ARG A 27 7.71 -9.48 10.61
C ARG A 27 6.74 -9.85 9.48
N HIS A 28 5.81 -8.97 9.13
CA HIS A 28 4.77 -9.26 8.14
C HIS A 28 4.87 -8.33 6.94
N ALA A 29 4.52 -8.85 5.77
CA ALA A 29 4.48 -8.08 4.53
C ALA A 29 3.32 -8.58 3.64
N VAL A 30 2.67 -7.65 2.96
CA VAL A 30 1.74 -7.90 1.85
C VAL A 30 2.21 -7.06 0.67
N ALA A 31 2.24 -7.66 -0.51
CA ALA A 31 2.70 -7.03 -1.73
C ALA A 31 1.65 -7.16 -2.83
N SER A 32 1.59 -6.14 -3.68
CA SER A 32 0.76 -6.18 -4.88
C SER A 32 1.43 -5.43 -6.03
N SER A 33 1.21 -5.89 -7.25
CA SER A 33 1.52 -5.13 -8.46
C SER A 33 0.31 -4.35 -8.94
N ILE A 34 0.54 -3.14 -9.46
CA ILE A 34 -0.40 -2.37 -10.25
C ILE A 34 -0.21 -2.78 -11.70
N LEU A 35 -1.28 -3.27 -12.34
CA LEU A 35 -1.22 -3.84 -13.69
C LEU A 35 -1.52 -2.79 -14.77
N GLY A 36 -0.83 -2.91 -15.89
CA GLY A 36 -1.08 -2.15 -17.11
C GLY A 36 -2.28 -2.66 -17.88
N LYS A 37 -2.25 -2.61 -19.21
CA LYS A 37 -3.38 -3.08 -20.04
C LYS A 37 -3.29 -4.55 -20.42
N GLU A 38 -2.09 -5.10 -20.39
CA GLU A 38 -1.75 -6.46 -20.85
C GLU A 38 -1.37 -7.37 -19.66
N ASP A 39 -1.85 -7.05 -18.45
CA ASP A 39 -1.55 -7.73 -17.19
C ASP A 39 -0.07 -7.70 -16.76
N GLU A 40 0.70 -6.79 -17.35
CA GLU A 40 2.07 -6.50 -17.01
C GLU A 40 2.17 -5.57 -15.78
N PRO A 41 3.07 -5.86 -14.81
CA PRO A 41 3.32 -4.95 -13.70
C PRO A 41 3.89 -3.61 -14.17
N MET A 42 3.16 -2.52 -13.92
CA MET A 42 3.62 -1.14 -14.14
C MET A 42 4.14 -0.49 -12.86
N GLY A 43 3.75 -0.99 -11.70
CA GLY A 43 4.21 -0.52 -10.40
C GLY A 43 4.00 -1.56 -9.31
N TRP A 44 4.61 -1.35 -8.17
CA TRP A 44 4.50 -2.25 -7.01
C TRP A 44 4.24 -1.46 -5.75
N VAL A 45 3.47 -2.06 -4.86
CA VAL A 45 3.27 -1.61 -3.49
C VAL A 45 3.63 -2.73 -2.55
N MET A 46 4.38 -2.41 -1.50
CA MET A 46 4.68 -3.30 -0.39
C MET A 46 4.25 -2.65 0.92
N HIS A 47 3.44 -3.35 1.67
CA HIS A 47 2.96 -2.99 2.99
C HIS A 47 3.60 -3.92 4.01
N GLU A 48 4.56 -3.39 4.76
CA GLU A 48 5.23 -4.11 5.83
C GLU A 48 4.67 -3.66 7.16
N TYR A 49 4.39 -4.59 8.06
CA TYR A 49 3.79 -4.26 9.34
C TYR A 49 4.23 -5.20 10.45
N ASP A 50 4.21 -4.66 11.66
CA ASP A 50 4.52 -5.40 12.87
C ASP A 50 3.74 -4.83 14.05
N ARG A 51 3.69 -5.62 15.12
CA ARG A 51 3.17 -5.17 16.40
C ARG A 51 4.12 -4.15 17.01
N ALA A 52 3.55 -3.09 17.57
CA ALA A 52 4.22 -2.09 18.39
C ALA A 52 3.49 -1.97 19.75
N PRO A 53 4.12 -1.40 20.79
CA PRO A 53 3.47 -1.20 22.09
C PRO A 53 2.15 -0.41 22.01
N TRP A 54 2.00 0.46 21.00
CA TRP A 54 0.82 1.30 20.76
C TRP A 54 -0.12 0.77 19.66
N GLY A 55 0.04 -0.49 19.22
CA GLY A 55 -0.82 -1.10 18.21
C GLY A 55 -0.02 -1.70 17.05
N THR A 56 -0.31 -1.28 15.83
CA THR A 56 0.39 -1.75 14.62
C THR A 56 1.25 -0.63 14.06
N ARG A 57 2.52 -0.92 13.80
CA ARG A 57 3.39 -0.05 12.99
C ARG A 57 3.43 -0.59 11.58
N MET A 58 3.18 0.28 10.61
CA MET A 58 3.18 -0.07 9.19
C MET A 58 4.10 0.84 8.39
N ARG A 59 4.71 0.29 7.34
CA ARG A 59 5.49 1.00 6.32
C ARG A 59 4.96 0.61 4.96
N SER A 60 4.56 1.61 4.18
CA SER A 60 4.12 1.42 2.80
C SER A 60 5.18 1.95 1.85
N THR A 61 5.69 1.09 0.98
CA THR A 61 6.70 1.42 -0.02
C THR A 61 6.10 1.26 -1.40
N PHE A 62 6.25 2.30 -2.23
CA PHE A 62 5.75 2.31 -3.61
C PHE A 62 6.91 2.39 -4.58
N ARG A 63 6.97 1.47 -5.54
CA ARG A 63 7.86 1.54 -6.70
C ARG A 63 7.01 1.85 -7.94
N LEU A 64 7.10 3.08 -8.40
CA LEU A 64 6.27 3.61 -9.48
C LEU A 64 7.14 4.02 -10.68
N PRO A 65 6.57 4.07 -11.90
CA PRO A 65 7.28 4.57 -13.07
C PRO A 65 7.81 5.99 -12.85
N ARG A 66 9.02 6.27 -13.33
CA ARG A 66 9.60 7.63 -13.27
C ARG A 66 8.77 8.64 -14.05
N SER A 67 8.05 8.20 -15.07
CA SER A 67 7.13 9.01 -15.89
C SER A 67 5.87 9.46 -15.14
N LEU A 68 5.60 8.92 -13.94
CA LEU A 68 4.45 9.31 -13.16
C LEU A 68 4.57 10.76 -12.69
N LEU A 69 3.56 11.57 -13.02
CA LEU A 69 3.52 12.99 -12.68
C LEU A 69 3.66 13.21 -11.16
N ARG A 70 4.41 14.25 -10.77
CA ARG A 70 4.67 14.57 -9.36
C ARG A 70 3.37 14.75 -8.56
N VAL A 71 2.37 15.42 -9.14
CA VAL A 71 1.06 15.62 -8.51
C VAL A 71 0.39 14.29 -8.15
N VAL A 72 0.50 13.27 -9.02
CA VAL A 72 -0.08 11.95 -8.74
C VAL A 72 0.68 11.24 -7.62
N ARG A 73 2.01 11.35 -7.59
CA ARG A 73 2.83 10.80 -6.50
C ARG A 73 2.50 11.43 -5.15
N GLU A 74 2.31 12.75 -5.11
CA GLU A 74 1.94 13.48 -3.90
C GLU A 74 0.51 13.14 -3.45
N SER A 75 -0.44 13.06 -4.39
CA SER A 75 -1.81 12.60 -4.11
C SER A 75 -1.84 11.18 -3.56
N LEU A 76 -1.06 10.26 -4.12
CA LEU A 76 -0.96 8.88 -3.63
C LEU A 76 -0.39 8.83 -2.21
N ARG A 77 0.65 9.62 -1.93
CA ARG A 77 1.20 9.73 -0.57
C ARG A 77 0.15 10.23 0.42
N ARG A 78 -0.63 11.24 0.05
CA ARG A 78 -1.71 11.78 0.90
C ARG A 78 -2.80 10.74 1.12
N HIS A 79 -3.25 10.09 0.04
CA HIS A 79 -4.24 9.02 0.10
C HIS A 79 -3.83 7.92 1.09
N CYS A 80 -2.59 7.43 1.01
CA CYS A 80 -2.12 6.41 1.95
C CYS A 80 -2.05 6.89 3.40
N LEU A 81 -1.72 8.17 3.64
CA LEU A 81 -1.72 8.72 5.00
C LEU A 81 -3.14 8.81 5.57
N GLU A 82 -4.09 9.27 4.76
CA GLU A 82 -5.50 9.39 5.14
C GLU A 82 -6.12 8.01 5.37
N GLU A 83 -5.95 7.07 4.43
CA GLU A 83 -6.49 5.71 4.53
C GLU A 83 -5.94 4.98 5.76
N MET A 84 -4.62 4.99 5.98
CA MET A 84 -4.02 4.36 7.17
C MET A 84 -4.45 5.07 8.45
N GLY A 85 -4.64 6.39 8.42
CA GLY A 85 -5.17 7.17 9.53
C GLY A 85 -6.57 6.70 9.94
N GLU A 86 -7.47 6.56 8.98
CA GLU A 86 -8.85 6.12 9.22
C GLU A 86 -8.94 4.65 9.63
N PHE A 87 -8.13 3.77 9.03
CA PHE A 87 -8.08 2.34 9.38
C PHE A 87 -7.84 2.10 10.87
N THR A 88 -6.98 2.91 11.50
CA THR A 88 -6.74 2.79 12.95
C THR A 88 -7.97 3.05 13.81
N ARG A 89 -8.94 3.83 13.31
CA ARG A 89 -10.15 4.20 14.05
C ARG A 89 -11.21 3.12 14.00
N PHE A 90 -11.45 2.53 12.83
CA PHE A 90 -12.57 1.60 12.65
C PHE A 90 -12.16 0.12 12.56
N LEU A 91 -10.93 -0.24 12.18
CA LEU A 91 -10.55 -1.65 12.08
C LEU A 91 -10.57 -2.39 13.43
N PRO A 92 -10.05 -1.83 14.55
CA PRO A 92 -10.13 -2.52 15.83
C PRO A 92 -11.56 -2.81 16.31
N PRO A 93 -12.51 -1.85 16.31
CA PRO A 93 -13.89 -2.16 16.68
C PRO A 93 -14.57 -3.07 15.66
N LEU A 94 -14.30 -2.93 14.36
CA LEU A 94 -14.84 -3.82 13.33
C LEU A 94 -14.42 -5.29 13.55
N TYR A 95 -13.14 -5.52 13.88
CA TYR A 95 -12.63 -6.85 14.19
C TYR A 95 -13.29 -7.42 15.45
N ARG A 96 -13.48 -6.61 16.50
CA ARG A 96 -14.16 -7.04 17.75
C ARG A 96 -15.65 -7.30 17.56
N ALA A 97 -16.30 -6.55 16.68
CA ALA A 97 -17.71 -6.72 16.35
C ALA A 97 -17.97 -7.95 15.46
N LYS A 98 -16.92 -8.63 14.97
CA LYS A 98 -17.02 -10.00 14.48
C LYS A 98 -17.11 -10.96 15.69
N VAL A 99 -18.19 -10.83 16.46
CA VAL A 99 -18.77 -11.81 17.39
C VAL A 99 -20.28 -11.63 17.36
#